data_AF-A0A1R1XMB8-F1
#
_entry.id   AF-A0A1R1XMB8-F1
#
_cell.length_a   1.000
_cell.length_b   1.000
_cell.length_c   1.000
_cell.angle_alpha   90.00
_cell.angle_beta   90.00
_cell.angle_gamma   90.00
#
_symmetry.space_group_name_H-M   'P 1'
#
loop_
_entity.id
_entity.type
_entity.pdbx_description
1 polymer ?
#
loop_
_entity_poly.entity_id
_entity_poly.type
_entity_poly.pdbx_seq_one_letter_code
_entity_poly.pdbx_strand_id
1 'polypeptide(L)'
;MQKSSAKKIHAGRKGNLIDMSMYKEISIKYMLLGGEMTGLKKYCTGDSDMKVSCSWAQFKGNHIDALEIIFSALKDVSYIRQDDHRAGTTYMIFNSIKDANNLMSTKLVYNDKPIDLYQTVKIEQDITVVNIPNFRDVGIEPMAKLILKELGPWCEIKDISAWRRFDNNQYLPYRIKVLVKKNNMVVDLPSFLDHEN
;
A
#
# COMPACT_ATOMS: atom_id res chain seq x y z
N MET A 1 35.21 0.07 -51.82
CA MET A 1 34.14 -0.50 -50.98
C MET A 1 34.52 -0.37 -49.52
N GLN A 2 34.07 0.69 -48.83
CA GLN A 2 34.29 0.89 -47.39
C GLN A 2 33.20 0.14 -46.62
N LYS A 3 33.59 -0.77 -45.71
CA LYS A 3 32.69 -1.42 -44.75
C LYS A 3 32.42 -0.44 -43.61
N SER A 4 31.18 0.00 -43.47
CA SER A 4 30.72 0.79 -42.33
C SER A 4 30.61 -0.09 -41.09
N SER A 5 31.33 0.27 -40.03
CA SER A 5 31.23 -0.36 -38.71
C SER A 5 30.01 0.22 -37.99
N ALA A 6 28.99 -0.61 -37.80
CA ALA A 6 27.81 -0.26 -37.03
C ALA A 6 28.19 -0.05 -35.56
N LYS A 7 28.21 1.21 -35.11
CA LYS A 7 28.26 1.55 -33.68
C LYS A 7 27.01 0.97 -33.01
N LYS A 8 27.18 -0.10 -32.23
CA LYS A 8 26.18 -0.59 -31.27
C LYS A 8 25.83 0.54 -30.32
N ILE A 9 24.66 1.14 -30.53
CA ILE A 9 24.00 2.02 -29.57
C ILE A 9 23.87 1.21 -28.28
N HIS A 10 24.59 1.63 -27.24
CA HIS A 10 24.40 1.12 -25.90
C HIS A 10 22.99 1.52 -25.47
N ALA A 11 22.07 0.57 -25.55
CA ALA A 11 20.75 0.68 -24.94
C ALA A 11 20.94 1.15 -23.51
N GLY A 12 20.31 2.29 -23.19
CA GLY A 12 20.49 3.01 -21.94
C GLY A 12 20.44 2.08 -20.74
N ARG A 13 21.32 2.35 -19.76
CA ARG A 13 21.24 1.78 -18.41
C ARG A 13 19.78 1.83 -17.97
N LYS A 14 19.13 0.67 -17.84
CA LYS A 14 17.89 0.52 -17.05
C LYS A 14 18.19 1.18 -15.71
N GLY A 15 17.55 2.32 -15.43
CA GLY A 15 17.66 2.95 -14.12
C GLY A 15 17.36 1.90 -13.06
N ASN A 16 18.12 1.91 -11.96
CA ASN A 16 17.92 1.01 -10.83
C ASN A 16 16.43 1.03 -10.43
N LEU A 17 15.67 0.01 -10.85
CA LEU A 17 14.32 -0.23 -10.38
C LEU A 17 14.44 -0.49 -8.89
N ILE A 18 13.87 0.39 -8.07
CA ILE A 18 13.84 0.20 -6.63
C ILE A 18 13.16 -1.14 -6.34
N ASP A 19 13.86 -2.00 -5.60
CA ASP A 19 13.36 -3.31 -5.19
C ASP A 19 12.21 -3.12 -4.19
N MET A 20 10.98 -3.11 -4.70
CA MET A 20 9.77 -2.88 -3.90
C MET A 20 9.57 -3.94 -2.80
N SER A 21 10.21 -5.10 -2.88
CA SER A 21 10.16 -6.10 -1.81
C SER A 21 10.97 -5.71 -0.57
N MET A 22 11.74 -4.63 -0.64
CA MET A 22 12.42 -4.05 0.52
C MET A 22 11.55 -3.03 1.24
N TYR A 23 10.38 -2.71 0.69
CA TYR A 23 9.47 -1.71 1.20
C TYR A 23 8.11 -2.33 1.53
N LYS A 24 7.46 -1.77 2.53
CA LYS A 24 6.07 -2.04 2.89
C LYS A 24 5.27 -0.75 2.92
N GLU A 25 4.02 -0.85 2.53
CA GLU A 25 3.08 0.25 2.63
C GLU A 25 2.57 0.31 4.07
N ILE A 26 2.78 1.44 4.76
CA ILE A 26 2.37 1.64 6.15
C ILE A 26 1.48 2.87 6.29
N SER A 27 0.62 2.90 7.31
CA SER A 27 -0.05 4.13 7.71
C SER A 27 0.96 5.07 8.38
N ILE A 28 0.95 6.34 7.99
CA ILE A 28 1.67 7.43 8.64
C ILE A 28 0.73 8.40 9.37
N LYS A 29 -0.57 8.08 9.47
CA LYS A 29 -1.56 8.92 10.17
C LYS A 29 -1.19 9.16 11.64
N TYR A 30 -0.53 8.20 12.28
CA TYR A 30 -0.05 8.33 13.67
C TYR A 30 0.90 9.52 13.86
N MET A 31 1.64 9.92 12.81
CA MET A 31 2.53 11.09 12.84
C MET A 31 1.76 12.42 12.99
N LEU A 32 0.46 12.44 12.70
CA LEU A 32 -0.40 13.62 12.82
C LEU A 32 -1.04 13.75 14.21
N LEU A 33 -1.49 12.64 14.78
CA LEU A 33 -2.37 12.63 15.95
C LEU A 33 -1.63 12.29 17.25
N GLY A 34 -0.36 11.87 17.18
CA GLY A 34 0.38 11.36 18.33
C GLY A 34 -0.21 10.02 18.78
N GLY A 35 0.45 8.92 18.43
CA GLY A 35 -0.02 7.58 18.78
C GLY A 35 0.90 6.49 18.25
N GLU A 36 0.53 5.23 18.52
CA GLU A 36 1.27 4.07 18.00
C GLU A 36 1.03 3.88 16.50
N MET A 37 2.07 3.40 15.81
CA MET A 37 1.97 3.04 14.40
C MET A 37 0.98 1.87 14.25
N THR A 38 -0.15 2.13 13.57
CA THR A 38 -1.16 1.11 13.28
C THR A 38 -0.94 0.49 11.90
N GLY A 39 -1.39 -0.75 11.71
CA GLY A 39 -1.33 -1.43 10.42
C GLY A 39 -2.17 -0.70 9.36
N LEU A 40 -1.72 -0.74 8.11
CA LEU A 40 -2.40 -0.11 6.98
C LEU A 40 -3.76 -0.79 6.74
N LYS A 41 -4.84 0.00 6.66
CA LYS A 41 -6.16 -0.47 6.26
C LYS A 41 -6.30 -0.35 4.74
N LYS A 42 -6.55 -1.45 4.04
CA LYS A 42 -6.78 -1.46 2.59
C LYS A 42 -8.27 -1.55 2.31
N TYR A 43 -8.78 -0.60 1.54
CA TYR A 43 -10.20 -0.48 1.22
C TYR A 43 -10.44 -1.07 -0.18
N CYS A 44 -11.43 -1.95 -0.32
CA CYS A 44 -11.84 -2.64 -1.53
C CYS A 44 -13.38 -2.73 -1.65
N THR A 45 -13.88 -2.87 -2.87
CA THR A 45 -15.31 -3.09 -3.10
C THR A 45 -15.74 -4.47 -2.58
N GLY A 46 -16.82 -4.53 -1.80
CA GLY A 46 -17.29 -5.78 -1.16
C GLY A 46 -16.54 -6.14 0.13
N ASP A 47 -16.03 -5.13 0.84
CA ASP A 47 -15.26 -5.31 2.07
C ASP A 47 -16.05 -5.83 3.26
N SER A 48 -15.33 -6.54 4.11
CA SER A 48 -15.83 -7.15 5.33
C SER A 48 -14.65 -7.29 6.28
N ASP A 49 -14.89 -7.15 7.59
CA ASP A 49 -13.89 -7.46 8.62
C ASP A 49 -13.43 -8.92 8.57
N MET A 50 -14.16 -9.76 7.83
CA MET A 50 -13.84 -11.16 7.53
C MET A 50 -12.91 -11.32 6.31
N LYS A 51 -12.46 -10.24 5.67
CA LYS A 51 -11.63 -10.30 4.46
C LYS A 51 -10.21 -9.81 4.78
N VAL A 52 -9.25 -10.66 4.46
CA VAL A 52 -7.82 -10.36 4.57
C VAL A 52 -7.22 -10.32 3.17
N SER A 53 -6.26 -9.44 2.93
CA SER A 53 -5.59 -9.27 1.64
C SER A 53 -4.07 -9.42 1.77
N CYS A 54 -3.45 -9.97 0.73
CA CYS A 54 -2.02 -10.13 0.61
C CYS A 54 -1.54 -9.61 -0.76
N SER A 55 -0.69 -8.59 -0.74
CA SER A 55 -0.14 -7.98 -1.97
C SER A 55 0.98 -8.86 -2.53
N TRP A 56 0.98 -9.11 -3.84
CA TRP A 56 2.04 -9.87 -4.52
C TRP A 56 3.34 -9.10 -4.68
N ALA A 57 3.28 -7.76 -4.57
CA ALA A 57 4.43 -6.89 -4.73
C ALA A 57 5.57 -7.19 -3.74
N GLN A 58 5.25 -7.78 -2.59
CA GLN A 58 6.23 -8.13 -1.55
C GLN A 58 7.07 -9.37 -1.90
N PHE A 59 6.68 -10.16 -2.91
CA PHE A 59 7.29 -11.47 -3.21
C PHE A 59 8.25 -11.50 -4.41
N LYS A 60 8.67 -10.36 -4.96
CA LYS A 60 9.58 -10.27 -6.13
C LYS A 60 9.13 -11.12 -7.34
N GLY A 61 7.82 -11.30 -7.52
CA GLY A 61 7.25 -12.14 -8.58
C GLY A 61 6.99 -13.59 -8.17
N ASN A 62 7.59 -14.10 -7.10
CA ASN A 62 7.37 -15.46 -6.60
C ASN A 62 6.20 -15.54 -5.60
N HIS A 63 5.07 -14.99 -6.00
CA HIS A 63 3.88 -14.89 -5.15
C HIS A 63 3.20 -16.23 -4.93
N ILE A 64 3.28 -17.17 -5.88
CA ILE A 64 2.64 -18.49 -5.76
C ILE A 64 3.23 -19.25 -4.56
N ASP A 65 4.57 -19.39 -4.52
CA ASP A 65 5.25 -20.09 -3.42
C ASP A 65 5.03 -19.40 -2.07
N ALA A 66 5.01 -18.07 -2.06
CA ALA A 66 4.80 -17.32 -0.83
C ALA A 66 3.36 -17.44 -0.29
N LEU A 67 2.37 -17.50 -1.17
CA LEU A 67 0.97 -17.70 -0.79
C LEU A 67 0.72 -19.09 -0.21
N GLU A 68 1.45 -20.12 -0.66
CA GLU A 68 1.35 -21.47 -0.07
C GLU A 68 1.70 -21.51 1.43
N ILE A 69 2.57 -20.62 1.90
CA ILE A 69 2.84 -20.47 3.35
C ILE A 69 1.56 -20.03 4.09
N ILE A 70 0.82 -19.10 3.51
CA ILE A 70 -0.45 -18.63 4.07
C ILE A 70 -1.48 -19.76 4.04
N PHE A 71 -1.62 -20.46 2.91
CA PHE A 71 -2.62 -21.53 2.77
C PHE A 71 -2.31 -22.71 3.69
N SER A 72 -1.05 -23.02 3.91
CA SER A 72 -0.61 -24.02 4.89
C SER A 72 -1.03 -23.64 6.32
N ALA A 73 -0.98 -22.35 6.68
CA ALA A 73 -1.47 -21.85 7.97
C ALA A 73 -3.00 -21.89 8.09
N LEU A 74 -3.71 -21.95 6.97
CA LEU A 74 -5.17 -21.99 6.89
C LEU A 74 -5.74 -23.39 6.64
N LYS A 75 -4.94 -24.45 6.69
CA LYS A 75 -5.33 -25.82 6.31
C LYS A 75 -6.60 -26.35 7.00
N ASP A 76 -6.86 -25.91 8.22
CA ASP A 76 -7.99 -26.35 9.05
C ASP A 76 -9.15 -25.32 9.07
N VAL A 77 -9.07 -24.28 8.23
CA VAL A 77 -10.03 -23.16 8.16
C VAL A 77 -10.68 -23.14 6.79
N SER A 78 -12.01 -23.02 6.74
CA SER A 78 -12.73 -22.81 5.48
C SER A 78 -12.77 -21.31 5.13
N TYR A 79 -12.34 -20.97 3.91
CA TYR A 79 -12.36 -19.60 3.38
C TYR A 79 -12.47 -19.61 1.84
N ILE A 80 -12.87 -18.49 1.26
CA ILE A 80 -12.86 -18.26 -0.19
C ILE A 80 -11.57 -17.52 -0.56
N ARG A 81 -10.86 -18.02 -1.57
CA ARG A 81 -9.75 -17.31 -2.22
C ARG A 81 -10.28 -16.52 -3.41
N GLN A 82 -9.87 -15.26 -3.53
CA GLN A 82 -10.11 -14.43 -4.70
C GLN A 82 -8.81 -13.76 -5.12
N ASP A 83 -8.36 -14.01 -6.35
CA ASP A 83 -7.17 -13.37 -6.91
C ASP A 83 -7.56 -12.20 -7.81
N ASP A 84 -7.01 -11.03 -7.53
CA ASP A 84 -7.11 -9.85 -8.38
C ASP A 84 -5.76 -9.62 -9.06
N HIS A 85 -5.63 -10.14 -10.29
CA HIS A 85 -4.42 -10.00 -11.09
C HIS A 85 -4.11 -8.54 -11.46
N ARG A 86 -5.13 -7.69 -11.57
CA ARG A 86 -4.94 -6.27 -11.92
C ARG A 86 -4.35 -5.51 -10.74
N ALA A 87 -4.85 -5.76 -9.54
CA ALA A 87 -4.30 -5.21 -8.30
C ALA A 87 -3.04 -5.94 -7.83
N GLY A 88 -2.75 -7.12 -8.36
CA GLY A 88 -1.68 -8.00 -7.90
C GLY A 88 -1.87 -8.37 -6.43
N THR A 89 -3.08 -8.80 -6.06
CA THR A 89 -3.48 -9.06 -4.66
C THR A 89 -4.32 -10.31 -4.56
N THR A 90 -4.08 -11.13 -3.54
CA THR A 90 -4.96 -12.25 -3.17
C THR A 90 -5.77 -11.87 -1.94
N TYR A 91 -7.07 -12.16 -1.98
CA TYR A 91 -8.00 -11.99 -0.87
C TYR A 91 -8.40 -13.35 -0.31
N MET A 92 -8.46 -13.43 1.01
CA MET A 92 -8.98 -14.56 1.79
C MET A 92 -10.23 -14.06 2.53
N ILE A 93 -11.39 -14.64 2.20
CA ILE A 93 -12.68 -14.25 2.76
C ILE A 93 -13.15 -15.37 3.70
N PHE A 94 -13.20 -15.06 4.99
CA PHE A 94 -13.51 -15.99 6.07
C PHE A 94 -15.00 -16.03 6.40
N ASN A 95 -15.43 -17.11 7.04
CA ASN A 95 -16.78 -17.23 7.61
C ASN A 95 -16.94 -16.41 8.90
N SER A 96 -15.84 -16.10 9.58
CA SER A 96 -15.84 -15.41 10.87
C SER A 96 -14.71 -14.38 10.99
N ILE A 97 -14.99 -13.30 11.73
CA ILE A 97 -13.98 -12.27 12.07
C ILE A 97 -12.88 -12.89 12.95
N LYS A 98 -13.21 -13.89 13.75
CA LYS A 98 -12.24 -14.61 14.58
C LYS A 98 -11.14 -15.24 13.72
N ASP A 99 -11.50 -15.92 12.64
CA ASP A 99 -10.52 -16.57 11.76
C ASP A 99 -9.67 -15.56 10.99
N ALA A 100 -10.28 -14.47 10.52
CA ALA A 100 -9.56 -13.35 9.90
C ALA A 100 -8.52 -12.74 10.87
N ASN A 101 -8.92 -12.48 12.13
CA ASN A 101 -8.04 -11.94 13.15
C ASN A 101 -6.94 -12.93 13.56
N ASN A 102 -7.24 -14.23 13.63
CA ASN A 102 -6.24 -15.26 13.90
C ASN A 102 -5.16 -15.25 12.82
N LEU A 103 -5.54 -15.20 11.54
CA LEU A 103 -4.58 -15.08 10.45
C LEU A 103 -3.75 -13.79 10.57
N MET A 104 -4.38 -12.65 10.81
CA MET A 104 -3.68 -11.35 10.97
C MET A 104 -2.67 -11.36 12.12
N SER A 105 -2.92 -12.15 13.18
CA SER A 105 -2.01 -12.30 14.32
C SER A 105 -0.90 -13.34 14.09
N THR A 106 -1.03 -14.16 13.05
CA THR A 106 -0.08 -15.24 12.76
C THR A 106 1.17 -14.67 12.12
N LYS A 107 2.34 -14.96 12.72
CA LYS A 107 3.63 -14.59 12.14
C LYS A 107 3.97 -15.54 10.99
N LEU A 108 3.74 -15.08 9.76
CA LEU A 108 4.13 -15.79 8.55
C LEU A 108 5.42 -15.19 7.99
N VAL A 109 6.34 -16.03 7.54
CA VAL A 109 7.66 -15.64 7.04
C VAL A 109 7.93 -16.33 5.72
N TYR A 110 8.37 -15.59 4.71
CA TYR A 110 8.82 -16.09 3.41
C TYR A 110 10.19 -15.49 3.09
N ASN A 111 11.20 -16.31 2.79
CA ASN A 111 12.58 -15.87 2.54
C ASN A 111 13.11 -14.90 3.61
N ASP A 112 12.97 -15.29 4.89
CA ASP A 112 13.38 -14.49 6.06
C ASP A 112 12.71 -13.12 6.21
N LYS A 113 11.65 -12.86 5.44
CA LYS A 113 10.85 -11.64 5.53
C LYS A 113 9.44 -11.95 6.03
N PRO A 114 8.88 -11.15 6.96
CA PRO A 114 7.50 -11.31 7.36
C PRO A 114 6.57 -11.05 6.17
N ILE A 115 5.51 -11.86 6.06
CA ILE A 115 4.45 -11.63 5.10
C ILE A 115 3.50 -10.59 5.68
N ASP A 116 3.35 -9.46 5.01
CA ASP A 116 2.41 -8.41 5.37
C ASP A 116 1.01 -8.76 4.85
N LEU A 117 0.09 -8.91 5.79
CA LEU A 117 -1.35 -9.06 5.56
C LEU A 117 -2.07 -7.78 5.95
N TYR A 118 -3.16 -7.50 5.24
CA TYR A 118 -3.97 -6.31 5.47
C TYR A 118 -5.43 -6.72 5.62
N GLN A 119 -6.04 -6.35 6.75
CA GLN A 119 -7.48 -6.49 6.91
C GLN A 119 -8.17 -5.47 6.02
N THR A 120 -9.20 -5.91 5.29
CA THR A 120 -9.98 -4.96 4.50
C THR A 120 -11.04 -4.32 5.37
N VAL A 121 -11.25 -3.01 5.19
CA VAL A 121 -12.16 -2.23 6.03
C VAL A 121 -13.27 -1.74 5.15
N LYS A 122 -14.52 -2.03 5.55
CA LYS A 122 -15.71 -1.59 4.82
C LYS A 122 -15.56 -0.15 4.35
N ILE A 123 -15.55 0.02 3.03
CA ILE A 123 -15.74 1.32 2.41
C ILE A 123 -17.12 1.79 2.83
N GLU A 124 -17.17 2.78 3.73
CA GLU A 124 -18.33 3.66 3.79
C GLU A 124 -18.49 4.25 2.39
N GLN A 125 -19.72 4.32 1.86
CA GLN A 125 -20.00 5.09 0.66
C GLN A 125 -19.32 6.48 0.81
N ASP A 126 -18.67 6.96 -0.25
CA ASP A 126 -17.98 8.26 -0.34
C ASP A 126 -16.49 8.34 0.05
N ILE A 127 -15.78 7.21 0.21
CA ILE A 127 -14.31 7.20 0.35
C ILE A 127 -13.62 7.25 -1.03
N THR A 128 -12.70 8.19 -1.20
CA THR A 128 -11.85 8.39 -2.39
C THR A 128 -10.37 8.27 -2.03
N VAL A 129 -9.54 7.80 -2.98
CA VAL A 129 -8.08 7.78 -2.83
C VAL A 129 -7.48 8.95 -3.60
N VAL A 130 -6.78 9.84 -2.90
CA VAL A 130 -5.97 10.91 -3.49
C VAL A 130 -4.52 10.42 -3.56
N ASN A 131 -3.96 10.37 -4.76
CA ASN A 131 -2.54 10.04 -4.93
C ASN A 131 -1.72 11.32 -4.83
N ILE A 132 -0.77 11.36 -3.90
CA ILE A 132 0.13 12.50 -3.77
C ILE A 132 1.31 12.27 -4.73
N PRO A 133 1.60 13.23 -5.63
CA PRO A 133 2.72 13.13 -6.55
C PRO A 133 4.06 13.10 -5.81
N ASN A 134 5.14 12.84 -6.55
CA ASN A 134 6.48 12.72 -6.01
C ASN A 134 6.92 14.02 -5.30
N PHE A 135 7.25 13.95 -4.02
CA PHE A 135 7.76 15.07 -3.21
C PHE A 135 9.21 14.78 -2.85
N ARG A 136 10.16 15.47 -3.48
CA ARG A 136 11.60 15.17 -3.28
C ARG A 136 12.25 16.01 -2.19
N ASP A 137 11.63 17.12 -1.80
CA ASP A 137 12.27 18.17 -1.02
C ASP A 137 11.63 18.38 0.37
N VAL A 138 10.68 17.51 0.77
CA VAL A 138 9.94 17.61 2.04
C VAL A 138 10.09 16.32 2.86
N GLY A 139 10.35 16.46 4.15
CA GLY A 139 10.36 15.32 5.07
C GLY A 139 8.97 14.67 5.24
N ILE A 140 8.91 13.39 5.61
CA ILE A 140 7.65 12.64 5.71
C ILE A 140 6.66 13.25 6.73
N GLU A 141 7.16 13.76 7.86
CA GLU A 141 6.34 14.38 8.90
C GLU A 141 5.77 15.74 8.45
N PRO A 142 6.59 16.70 7.96
CA PRO A 142 6.06 17.92 7.33
C PRO A 142 5.08 17.64 6.19
N MET A 143 5.33 16.62 5.38
CA MET A 143 4.43 16.21 4.29
C MET A 143 3.07 15.75 4.83
N ALA A 144 3.04 14.91 5.87
CA ALA A 144 1.78 14.52 6.50
C ALA A 144 1.00 15.75 7.00
N LYS A 145 1.68 16.70 7.65
CA LYS A 145 1.06 17.94 8.15
C LYS A 145 0.52 18.81 7.01
N LEU A 146 1.24 18.92 5.90
CA LEU A 146 0.78 19.62 4.70
C LEU A 146 -0.48 18.97 4.14
N ILE A 147 -0.49 17.64 4.00
CA ILE A 147 -1.67 16.90 3.54
C ILE A 147 -2.89 17.20 4.42
N LEU A 148 -2.73 17.20 5.75
CA LEU A 148 -3.80 17.51 6.68
C LEU A 148 -4.30 18.96 6.52
N LYS A 149 -3.37 19.91 6.37
CA LYS A 149 -3.70 21.33 6.18
C LYS A 149 -4.49 21.56 4.89
N GLU A 150 -4.04 20.97 3.79
CA GLU A 150 -4.63 21.22 2.47
C GLU A 150 -5.93 20.44 2.24
N LEU A 151 -6.02 19.18 2.68
CA LEU A 151 -7.20 18.33 2.45
C LEU A 151 -8.21 18.36 3.59
N GLY A 152 -7.77 18.60 4.83
CA GLY A 152 -8.63 18.57 6.02
C GLY A 152 -9.89 19.46 5.96
N PRO A 153 -9.85 20.66 5.37
CA PRO A 153 -11.04 21.49 5.20
C PRO A 153 -12.12 20.88 4.28
N TRP A 154 -11.71 20.07 3.30
CA TRP A 154 -12.59 19.55 2.25
C TRP A 154 -13.11 18.14 2.53
N CYS A 155 -12.37 17.38 3.34
CA CYS A 155 -12.64 15.96 3.52
C CYS A 155 -12.13 15.44 4.86
N GLU A 156 -12.74 14.37 5.33
CA GLU A 156 -12.25 13.62 6.49
C GLU A 156 -11.12 12.69 6.04
N ILE A 157 -9.90 12.90 6.53
CA ILE A 157 -8.77 12.01 6.26
C ILE A 157 -8.92 10.72 7.08
N LYS A 158 -9.26 9.63 6.39
CA LYS A 158 -9.37 8.29 6.98
C LYS A 158 -7.99 7.69 7.24
N ASP A 159 -7.07 7.79 6.29
CA ASP A 159 -5.69 7.31 6.44
C ASP A 159 -4.71 8.00 5.47
N ILE A 160 -3.41 7.93 5.77
CA ILE A 160 -2.33 8.34 4.87
C ILE A 160 -1.34 7.18 4.78
N SER A 161 -1.15 6.61 3.59
CA SER A 161 -0.21 5.51 3.36
C SER A 161 1.08 6.01 2.72
N ALA A 162 2.21 5.47 3.16
CA ALA A 162 3.52 5.70 2.56
C ALA A 162 4.33 4.41 2.51
N TRP A 163 5.25 4.31 1.54
CA TRP A 163 6.12 3.15 1.40
C TRP A 163 7.39 3.35 2.21
N ARG A 164 7.55 2.54 3.27
CA ARG A 164 8.70 2.57 4.18
C ARG A 164 9.52 1.30 4.01
N ARG A 165 10.83 1.41 4.07
CA ARG A 165 11.75 0.27 4.03
C ARG A 165 11.60 -0.60 5.28
N PHE A 166 11.82 -1.92 5.17
CA PHE A 166 11.65 -2.86 6.29
C PHE A 166 12.67 -2.66 7.43
N ASP A 167 13.91 -2.34 7.07
CA ASP A 167 15.07 -2.35 7.96
C ASP A 167 15.35 -1.00 8.64
N ASN A 168 14.70 0.09 8.21
CA ASN A 168 14.93 1.43 8.74
C ASN A 168 13.73 2.38 8.53
N ASN A 169 13.93 3.68 8.76
CA ASN A 169 12.90 4.73 8.60
C ASN A 169 13.03 5.47 7.25
N GLN A 170 13.56 4.82 6.20
CA GLN A 170 13.58 5.39 4.86
C GLN A 170 12.20 5.26 4.21
N TYR A 171 11.68 6.38 3.70
CA TYR A 171 10.42 6.44 2.97
C TYR A 171 10.67 6.73 1.50
N LEU A 172 9.85 6.17 0.62
CA LEU A 172 9.84 6.58 -0.78
C LEU A 172 9.18 7.95 -0.91
N PRO A 173 9.77 8.89 -1.68
CA PRO A 173 9.21 10.22 -1.90
C PRO A 173 7.96 10.21 -2.82
N TYR A 174 7.49 9.03 -3.22
CA TYR A 174 6.37 8.84 -4.13
C TYR A 174 5.52 7.65 -3.68
N ARG A 175 4.35 7.48 -4.30
CA ARG A 175 3.33 6.48 -3.92
C ARG A 175 2.76 6.71 -2.52
N ILE A 176 2.71 7.96 -2.07
CA ILE A 176 1.86 8.33 -0.94
C ILE A 176 0.41 8.34 -1.43
N LYS A 177 -0.48 7.73 -0.65
CA LYS A 177 -1.92 7.76 -0.90
C LYS A 177 -2.64 8.30 0.32
N VAL A 178 -3.60 9.17 0.09
CA VAL A 178 -4.46 9.71 1.14
C VAL A 178 -5.85 9.17 0.91
N LEU A 179 -6.40 8.53 1.93
CA LEU A 179 -7.76 8.05 1.91
C LEU A 179 -8.64 9.09 2.58
N VAL A 180 -9.60 9.59 1.82
CA VAL A 180 -10.45 10.71 2.24
C VAL A 180 -11.91 10.33 2.07
N LYS A 181 -12.74 10.70 3.04
CA LYS A 181 -14.20 10.73 2.86
C LYS A 181 -14.60 12.15 2.54
N LYS A 182 -15.22 12.37 1.38
CA LYS A 182 -15.69 13.71 1.02
C LYS A 182 -16.74 14.15 2.03
N ASN A 183 -16.63 15.38 2.52
CA ASN A 183 -17.77 16.01 3.18
C ASN A 183 -18.81 16.29 2.08
N ASN A 184 -20.11 16.18 2.37
CA ASN A 184 -21.23 16.31 1.42
C ASN A 184 -21.36 17.68 0.69
N MET A 185 -20.28 18.46 0.58
CA MET A 185 -20.23 19.69 -0.18
C MET A 185 -19.96 19.40 -1.66
N VAL A 186 -20.79 20.00 -2.51
CA VAL A 186 -20.68 20.03 -3.98
C VAL A 186 -19.50 20.93 -4.39
N VAL A 187 -18.29 20.58 -3.98
CA VAL A 187 -17.08 21.32 -4.35
C VAL A 187 -15.98 20.34 -4.77
N ASP A 188 -15.40 20.59 -5.94
CA ASP A 188 -14.37 19.74 -6.53
C ASP A 188 -13.09 19.75 -5.69
N LEU A 189 -12.54 18.55 -5.42
CA LEU A 189 -11.26 18.40 -4.73
C LEU A 189 -10.13 18.91 -5.64
N PRO A 190 -9.10 19.59 -5.10
CA PRO A 190 -7.95 20.00 -5.89
C PRO A 190 -7.21 18.78 -6.44
N SER A 191 -6.85 18.84 -7.74
CA SER A 191 -6.16 17.75 -8.45
C SER A 191 -4.69 17.59 -8.09
N PHE A 192 -4.07 18.60 -7.46
CA PHE A 192 -2.68 18.60 -7.03
C PHE A 192 -2.50 19.48 -5.78
N LEU A 193 -1.53 19.11 -4.95
CA LEU A 193 -1.08 19.90 -3.80
C LEU A 193 0.31 20.44 -4.11
N ASP A 194 0.44 21.76 -4.21
CA ASP A 194 1.74 22.44 -4.28
C ASP A 194 2.21 22.85 -2.88
N HIS A 195 3.52 22.98 -2.71
CA HIS A 195 4.14 23.60 -1.54
C HIS A 195 5.11 24.68 -2.00
N GLU A 196 5.08 25.83 -1.32
CA GLU A 196 6.09 26.87 -1.53
C GLU A 196 7.40 26.45 -0.82
N ASN A 197 8.54 26.72 -1.49
CA ASN A 197 9.89 26.48 -0.98
C ASN A 197 10.24 27.39 0.20
#